data_AF-A0A832V846-F1
#
_entry.id   AF-A0A832V846-F1
#
_cell.length_a   1.000
_cell.length_b   1.000
_cell.length_c   1.000
_cell.angle_alpha   90.00
_cell.angle_beta   90.00
_cell.angle_gamma   90.00
#
_symmetry.space_group_name_H-M   'P 1'
#
loop_
_entity.id
_entity.type
_entity.pdbx_description
1 polymer ?
#
loop_
_entity_poly.entity_id
_entity_poly.type
_entity_poly.pdbx_seq_one_letter_code
_entity_poly.pdbx_strand_id
1 'polypeptide(L)'
;MLLAVLTCSLPASAQAQSETVELVLISSHQHDSEAFTQGLEMHDGLLYESTGLYGHSSLREVDPLSGQVIRQTELDESLFAEGITVVGDSIVMLTWKEGVALVFDIESLTVIANHTYSGEGWGLCYDGTHLVMSNGSSELAFRNPEDFTLVSILRVTDQGNEVNLLNELECVGQTVYANVWGSDSIIAIDKSTGEVGLTIDASMFAENESDGYNNVLNGIAYVSEQDAFLITGKNWTSMHLVLFGDTQDIQEEEPLESLAISILKSIWPVLLIAVLVVFLSSMRFLSAIMQFLILMVVKRQTEQPPMPSEEKQEAGERQ
;
A
#
# COMPACT_ATOMS: atom_id res chain seq x y z
N MET A 1 6.59 62.46 -24.01
CA MET A 1 6.76 60.99 -23.97
C MET A 1 6.82 60.58 -22.51
N LEU A 2 5.73 60.05 -21.97
CA LEU A 2 5.69 59.47 -20.62
C LEU A 2 5.95 57.96 -20.79
N LEU A 3 7.05 57.45 -20.23
CA LEU A 3 7.38 56.04 -20.29
C LEU A 3 6.86 55.38 -19.01
N ALA A 4 5.77 54.62 -19.11
CA ALA A 4 5.26 53.80 -18.02
C ALA A 4 6.08 52.52 -17.93
N VAL A 5 6.84 52.37 -16.85
CA VAL A 5 7.56 51.13 -16.53
C VAL A 5 6.56 50.20 -15.84
N LEU A 6 6.07 49.19 -16.55
CA LEU A 6 5.34 48.07 -15.95
C LEU A 6 6.36 47.15 -15.26
N THR A 7 6.36 47.14 -13.93
CA THR A 7 7.05 46.11 -13.15
C THR A 7 6.14 44.91 -13.01
N CYS A 8 6.41 43.84 -13.77
CA CYS A 8 5.84 42.52 -13.51
C CYS A 8 6.49 41.96 -12.24
N SER A 9 5.77 42.01 -11.12
CA SER A 9 6.09 41.23 -9.94
C SER A 9 5.67 39.78 -10.18
N LEU A 10 6.64 38.89 -10.39
CA LEU A 10 6.41 37.45 -10.33
C LEU A 10 6.04 37.07 -8.88
N PRO A 11 5.04 36.20 -8.68
CA PRO A 11 4.77 35.68 -7.35
C PRO A 11 5.98 34.87 -6.88
N ALA A 12 6.46 35.16 -5.67
CA ALA A 12 7.42 34.31 -5.00
C ALA A 12 6.77 32.93 -4.82
N SER A 13 7.42 31.87 -5.30
CA SER A 13 7.06 30.49 -4.97
C SER A 13 7.19 30.34 -3.46
N ALA A 14 6.08 30.18 -2.77
CA ALA A 14 6.09 29.74 -1.38
C ALA A 14 6.70 28.33 -1.38
N GLN A 15 7.89 28.21 -0.81
CA GLN A 15 8.54 26.93 -0.61
C GLN A 15 7.70 26.19 0.44
N ALA A 16 7.08 25.07 0.05
CA ALA A 16 6.39 24.21 1.00
C ALA A 16 7.43 23.70 1.99
N GLN A 17 7.14 23.83 3.29
CA GLN A 17 7.99 23.32 4.34
C GLN A 17 7.83 21.80 4.39
N SER A 18 8.92 21.04 4.48
CA SER A 18 8.84 19.61 4.78
C SER A 18 8.14 19.44 6.13
N GLU A 19 7.06 18.67 6.16
CA GLU A 19 6.29 18.43 7.37
C GLU A 19 7.05 17.43 8.24
N THR A 20 7.18 17.74 9.53
CA THR A 20 7.71 16.78 10.50
C THR A 20 6.53 16.11 11.18
N VAL A 21 6.46 14.78 11.11
CA VAL A 21 5.41 13.99 11.75
C VAL A 21 6.01 13.06 12.80
N GLU A 22 5.29 12.93 13.91
CA GLU A 22 5.51 11.82 14.83
C GLU A 22 4.97 10.53 14.19
N LEU A 23 5.55 9.41 14.59
CA LEU A 23 5.07 8.10 14.19
C LEU A 23 4.14 7.50 15.27
N VAL A 24 3.26 6.60 14.86
CA VAL A 24 2.36 5.88 15.78
C VAL A 24 2.87 4.47 15.99
N LEU A 25 3.19 4.10 17.24
CA LEU A 25 3.56 2.73 17.60
C LEU A 25 2.35 1.79 17.52
N ILE A 26 2.46 0.70 16.75
CA ILE A 26 1.51 -0.41 16.73
C ILE A 26 1.94 -1.50 17.72
N SER A 27 3.19 -1.98 17.59
CA SER A 27 3.74 -3.04 18.43
C SER A 27 5.26 -2.99 18.51
N SER A 28 5.82 -3.58 19.56
CA SER A 28 7.26 -3.78 19.71
C SER A 28 7.57 -5.27 19.79
N HIS A 29 8.65 -5.67 19.14
CA HIS A 29 9.14 -7.03 19.04
C HIS A 29 10.59 -7.07 19.53
N GLN A 30 11.04 -8.21 20.03
CA GLN A 30 12.44 -8.36 20.41
C GLN A 30 13.33 -8.29 19.16
N HIS A 31 14.53 -7.74 19.32
CA HIS A 31 15.59 -7.73 18.32
C HIS A 31 16.87 -8.30 18.91
N ASP A 32 17.75 -8.82 18.06
CA ASP A 32 19.06 -9.30 18.48
C ASP A 32 19.98 -8.10 18.80
N SER A 33 20.35 -7.95 20.07
CA SER A 33 21.22 -6.86 20.51
C SER A 33 22.64 -6.91 19.92
N GLU A 34 23.04 -8.04 19.34
CA GLU A 34 24.33 -8.19 18.66
C GLU A 34 24.24 -7.88 17.15
N ALA A 35 23.05 -7.61 16.61
CA ALA A 35 22.84 -7.29 15.20
C ALA A 35 23.23 -5.84 14.90
N PHE A 36 24.33 -5.66 14.16
CA PHE A 36 24.69 -4.35 13.62
C PHE A 36 23.94 -4.09 12.31
N THR A 37 22.63 -3.84 12.40
CA THR A 37 21.69 -3.75 11.27
C THR A 37 22.14 -2.74 10.21
N GLN A 38 22.21 -3.18 8.95
CA GLN A 38 22.58 -2.35 7.80
C GLN A 38 21.60 -2.41 6.63
N GLY A 39 20.71 -3.39 6.61
CA GLY A 39 19.61 -3.49 5.66
C GLY A 39 18.50 -4.34 6.24
N LEU A 40 17.26 -3.96 5.98
CA LEU A 40 16.08 -4.62 6.50
C LEU A 40 15.03 -4.70 5.40
N GLU A 41 14.46 -5.87 5.16
CA GLU A 41 13.48 -6.05 4.07
C GLU A 41 12.42 -7.08 4.49
N MET A 42 11.15 -6.75 4.26
CA MET A 42 10.04 -7.68 4.46
C MET A 42 9.69 -8.34 3.13
N HIS A 43 9.65 -9.67 3.11
CA HIS A 43 9.27 -10.42 1.92
C HIS A 43 8.53 -11.70 2.29
N ASP A 44 7.35 -11.91 1.71
CA ASP A 44 6.47 -13.08 1.95
C ASP A 44 6.24 -13.39 3.45
N GLY A 45 6.09 -12.35 4.26
CA GLY A 45 5.82 -12.45 5.70
C GLY A 45 7.03 -12.80 6.56
N LEU A 46 8.23 -12.87 5.97
CA LEU A 46 9.51 -13.04 6.64
C LEU A 46 10.30 -11.75 6.60
N LEU A 47 11.17 -11.58 7.59
CA LEU A 47 12.10 -10.46 7.65
C LEU A 47 13.48 -10.94 7.21
N TYR A 48 14.09 -10.23 6.29
CA TYR A 48 15.48 -10.40 5.92
C TYR A 48 16.30 -9.25 6.49
N GLU A 49 17.43 -9.58 7.08
CA GLU A 49 18.31 -8.61 7.71
C GLU A 49 19.76 -8.82 7.27
N SER A 50 20.40 -7.71 6.91
CA SER A 50 21.85 -7.63 6.74
C SER A 50 22.47 -7.05 8.00
N THR A 51 23.47 -7.72 8.57
CA THR A 51 24.27 -7.18 9.66
C THR A 51 25.69 -6.92 9.20
N GLY A 52 26.24 -5.76 9.58
CA GLY A 52 27.61 -5.37 9.25
C GLY A 52 28.66 -5.87 10.25
N LEU A 53 29.83 -5.22 10.20
CA LEU A 53 31.08 -5.52 10.93
C LEU A 53 31.95 -6.60 10.26
N TYR A 54 33.22 -6.27 10.00
CA TYR A 54 34.19 -7.22 9.46
C TYR A 54 34.34 -8.43 10.39
N GLY A 55 34.28 -9.64 9.83
CA GLY A 55 34.32 -10.89 10.58
C GLY A 55 33.01 -11.30 11.27
N HIS A 56 31.96 -10.47 11.17
CA HIS A 56 30.65 -10.71 11.80
C HIS A 56 29.48 -10.39 10.87
N SER A 57 29.76 -10.07 9.60
CA SER A 57 28.72 -9.70 8.65
C SER A 57 27.92 -10.92 8.21
N SER A 58 26.60 -10.79 8.16
CA SER A 58 25.72 -11.93 7.86
C SER A 58 24.45 -11.50 7.13
N LEU A 59 23.89 -12.43 6.35
CA LEU A 59 22.51 -12.37 5.86
C LEU A 59 21.66 -13.28 6.73
N ARG A 60 20.56 -12.75 7.27
CA ARG A 60 19.67 -13.43 8.22
C ARG A 60 18.25 -13.47 7.66
N GLU A 61 17.56 -14.58 7.90
CA GLU A 61 16.11 -14.68 7.82
C GLU A 61 15.58 -14.77 9.25
N VAL A 62 14.66 -13.88 9.58
CA VAL A 62 14.19 -13.59 10.93
C VAL A 62 12.67 -13.67 10.96
N ASP A 63 12.13 -14.26 12.04
CA ASP A 63 10.71 -14.19 12.33
C ASP A 63 10.38 -12.76 12.83
N PRO A 64 9.56 -11.98 12.11
CA PRO A 64 9.35 -10.56 12.42
C PRO A 64 8.59 -10.33 13.74
N LEU A 65 7.87 -11.34 14.25
CA LEU A 65 7.06 -11.22 15.46
C LEU A 65 7.87 -11.49 16.73
N SER A 66 8.80 -12.43 16.65
CA SER A 66 9.61 -12.89 17.79
C SER A 66 11.04 -12.34 17.77
N GLY A 67 11.54 -11.87 16.61
CA GLY A 67 12.94 -11.50 16.42
C GLY A 67 13.90 -12.68 16.37
N GLN A 68 13.38 -13.92 16.31
CA GLN A 68 14.22 -15.10 16.26
C GLN A 68 14.83 -15.26 14.87
N VAL A 69 16.16 -15.39 14.81
CA VAL A 69 16.85 -15.82 13.59
C VAL A 69 16.45 -17.26 13.27
N ILE A 70 15.80 -17.46 12.12
CA ILE A 70 15.39 -18.75 11.59
C ILE A 70 16.60 -19.46 10.98
N ARG A 71 17.37 -18.71 10.19
CA ARG A 71 18.61 -19.16 9.56
C ARG A 71 19.46 -17.96 9.15
N GLN A 72 20.76 -18.18 8.99
CA GLN A 72 21.70 -17.16 8.54
C GLN A 72 22.86 -17.76 7.76
N THR A 73 23.50 -16.91 6.97
CA THR A 73 24.77 -17.20 6.29
C THR A 73 25.77 -16.10 6.64
N GLU A 74 26.93 -16.49 7.14
CA GLU A 74 28.05 -15.59 7.39
C GLU A 74 28.75 -15.21 6.07
N LEU A 75 29.19 -13.96 5.98
CA LEU A 75 30.05 -13.51 4.89
C LEU A 75 31.53 -13.83 5.19
N ASP A 76 32.36 -13.72 4.15
CA ASP A 76 33.81 -13.73 4.32
C ASP A 76 34.25 -12.59 5.26
N GLU A 77 35.23 -12.84 6.12
CA GLU A 77 35.67 -11.90 7.15
C GLU A 77 36.18 -10.57 6.58
N SER A 78 36.58 -10.54 5.30
CA SER A 78 37.02 -9.35 4.59
C SER A 78 35.90 -8.45 4.09
N LEU A 79 34.64 -8.88 4.19
CA LEU A 79 33.48 -8.13 3.75
C LEU A 79 32.75 -7.49 4.93
N PHE A 80 32.34 -6.24 4.74
CA PHE A 80 31.41 -5.56 5.63
C PHE A 80 30.07 -5.45 4.89
N ALA A 81 29.06 -6.22 5.30
CA ALA A 81 27.75 -6.18 4.67
C ALA A 81 27.01 -4.88 4.97
N GLU A 82 26.28 -4.41 3.97
CA GLU A 82 25.47 -3.20 4.02
C GLU A 82 24.04 -3.51 3.54
N GLY A 83 23.31 -2.54 2.98
CA GLY A 83 21.91 -2.65 2.58
C GLY A 83 21.59 -3.85 1.69
N ILE A 84 20.39 -4.39 1.88
CA ILE A 84 19.83 -5.51 1.12
C ILE A 84 18.47 -5.15 0.55
N THR A 85 18.08 -5.81 -0.53
CA THR A 85 16.68 -5.82 -0.99
C THR A 85 16.39 -7.10 -1.76
N VAL A 86 15.11 -7.43 -1.94
CA VAL A 86 14.67 -8.61 -2.69
C VAL A 86 14.32 -8.25 -4.14
N VAL A 87 14.83 -9.04 -5.08
CA VAL A 87 14.52 -8.95 -6.51
C VAL A 87 14.15 -10.34 -7.03
N GLY A 88 12.86 -10.62 -7.16
CA GLY A 88 12.37 -11.95 -7.52
C GLY A 88 12.80 -12.98 -6.48
N ASP A 89 13.43 -14.08 -6.92
CA ASP A 89 13.88 -15.16 -6.04
C ASP A 89 15.30 -14.93 -5.48
N SER A 90 15.76 -13.67 -5.41
CA SER A 90 17.12 -13.32 -5.00
C SER A 90 17.18 -12.15 -4.05
N ILE A 91 18.16 -12.16 -3.16
CA ILE A 91 18.52 -11.03 -2.30
C ILE A 91 19.80 -10.40 -2.84
N VAL A 92 19.77 -9.11 -3.11
CA VAL A 92 20.98 -8.35 -3.48
C VAL A 92 21.48 -7.65 -2.23
N MET A 93 22.78 -7.77 -1.94
CA MET A 93 23.44 -7.20 -0.76
C MET A 93 24.62 -6.33 -1.17
N LEU A 94 24.69 -5.13 -0.63
CA LEU A 94 25.85 -4.25 -0.76
C LEU A 94 26.97 -4.63 0.21
N THR A 95 28.16 -4.16 -0.12
CA THR A 95 29.31 -4.12 0.79
C THR A 95 29.77 -2.67 1.00
N TRP A 96 30.33 -2.37 2.16
CA TRP A 96 30.65 -0.97 2.50
C TRP A 96 31.68 -0.36 1.56
N LYS A 97 32.89 -0.89 1.52
CA LYS A 97 34.04 -0.29 0.80
C LYS A 97 34.58 -1.16 -0.31
N GLU A 98 34.10 -2.39 -0.39
CA GLU A 98 34.67 -3.41 -1.26
C GLU A 98 34.19 -3.23 -2.71
N GLY A 99 33.13 -2.45 -2.93
CA GLY A 99 32.61 -2.17 -4.27
C GLY A 99 31.98 -3.40 -4.92
N VAL A 100 31.40 -4.30 -4.11
CA VAL A 100 30.80 -5.56 -4.55
C VAL A 100 29.35 -5.62 -4.10
N ALA A 101 28.45 -5.96 -5.02
CA ALA A 101 27.08 -6.36 -4.70
C ALA A 101 26.98 -7.88 -4.83
N LEU A 102 26.71 -8.57 -3.72
CA LEU A 102 26.49 -10.02 -3.72
C LEU A 102 25.04 -10.32 -4.05
N VAL A 103 24.80 -11.41 -4.79
CA VAL A 103 23.46 -11.90 -5.09
C VAL A 103 23.31 -13.28 -4.45
N PHE A 104 22.33 -13.39 -3.57
CA PHE A 104 22.00 -14.60 -2.85
C PHE A 104 20.72 -15.21 -3.42
N ASP A 105 20.70 -16.54 -3.52
CA ASP A 105 19.47 -17.29 -3.71
C ASP A 105 18.64 -17.24 -2.41
N ILE A 106 17.38 -16.79 -2.48
CA ILE A 106 16.55 -16.57 -1.28
C ILE A 106 16.18 -17.89 -0.57
N GLU A 107 16.04 -18.98 -1.33
CA GLU A 107 15.70 -20.29 -0.77
C GLU A 107 16.83 -20.94 0.02
N SER A 108 18.09 -20.62 -0.27
CA SER A 108 19.26 -21.26 0.36
C SER A 108 20.17 -20.30 1.12
N LEU A 109 20.00 -18.98 0.92
CA LEU A 109 20.91 -17.92 1.36
C LEU A 109 22.37 -18.17 0.93
N THR A 110 22.57 -18.77 -0.24
CA THR A 110 23.90 -18.98 -0.82
C THR A 110 24.18 -17.95 -1.90
N VAL A 111 25.43 -17.49 -1.97
CA VAL A 111 25.87 -16.57 -3.03
C VAL A 111 25.86 -17.28 -4.37
N ILE A 112 25.07 -16.77 -5.32
CA ILE A 112 24.93 -17.32 -6.68
C ILE A 112 25.58 -16.43 -7.75
N ALA A 113 25.74 -15.14 -7.46
CA ALA A 113 26.42 -14.20 -8.34
C ALA A 113 27.00 -13.01 -7.55
N ASN A 114 27.78 -12.18 -8.25
CA ASN A 114 28.17 -10.88 -7.75
C ASN A 114 28.28 -9.87 -8.90
N HIS A 115 28.18 -8.61 -8.55
CA HIS A 115 28.43 -7.47 -9.41
C HIS A 115 29.44 -6.53 -8.74
N THR A 116 29.95 -5.58 -9.52
CA THR A 116 30.87 -4.56 -9.00
C THR A 116 30.31 -3.16 -9.20
N TYR A 117 30.68 -2.27 -8.28
CA TYR A 117 30.40 -0.85 -8.36
C TYR A 117 31.59 -0.04 -7.84
N SER A 118 31.55 1.28 -8.07
CA SER A 118 32.55 2.21 -7.57
C SER A 118 32.01 3.01 -6.41
N GLY A 119 32.88 3.33 -5.45
CA GLY A 119 32.51 4.06 -4.24
C GLY A 119 32.01 3.15 -3.13
N GLU A 120 31.39 3.75 -2.11
CA GLU A 120 30.79 3.02 -1.00
C GLU A 120 29.36 2.58 -1.32
N GLY A 121 28.87 1.55 -0.62
CA GLY A 121 27.46 1.15 -0.59
C GLY A 121 26.91 1.20 0.82
N TRP A 122 25.73 1.78 1.00
CA TRP A 122 25.09 1.96 2.31
C TRP A 122 23.70 1.30 2.30
N GLY A 123 22.63 1.98 1.91
CA GLY A 123 21.29 1.39 1.78
C GLY A 123 20.98 0.92 0.37
N LEU A 124 20.04 -0.03 0.25
CA LEU A 124 19.56 -0.59 -1.01
C LEU A 124 18.06 -0.87 -0.89
N CYS A 125 17.25 -0.47 -1.87
CA CYS A 125 15.87 -0.93 -2.02
C CYS A 125 15.53 -1.17 -3.48
N TYR A 126 14.48 -1.95 -3.76
CA TYR A 126 14.02 -2.23 -5.12
C TYR A 126 12.68 -1.54 -5.40
N ASP A 127 12.65 -0.64 -6.40
CA ASP A 127 11.45 0.13 -6.70
C ASP A 127 10.47 -0.56 -7.68
N GLY A 128 10.69 -1.85 -7.94
CA GLY A 128 10.00 -2.65 -8.95
C GLY A 128 10.57 -2.51 -10.36
N THR A 129 11.53 -1.61 -10.60
CA THR A 129 12.21 -1.42 -11.89
C THR A 129 13.72 -1.35 -11.75
N HIS A 130 14.21 -0.58 -10.79
CA HIS A 130 15.61 -0.32 -10.52
C HIS A 130 15.94 -0.63 -9.06
N LEU A 131 17.20 -1.01 -8.85
CA LEU A 131 17.80 -0.98 -7.53
C LEU A 131 18.18 0.47 -7.20
N VAL A 132 17.69 1.00 -6.08
CA VAL A 132 18.02 2.34 -5.58
C VAL A 132 19.04 2.18 -4.47
N MET A 133 20.19 2.83 -4.61
CA MET A 133 21.34 2.66 -3.74
C MET A 133 21.77 4.01 -3.16
N SER A 134 21.97 4.08 -1.84
CA SER A 134 22.64 5.19 -1.18
C SER A 134 24.10 4.86 -0.89
N ASN A 135 24.88 5.88 -0.55
CA ASN A 135 26.30 5.75 -0.24
C ASN A 135 26.78 6.75 0.84
N GLY A 136 25.86 7.26 1.66
CA GLY A 136 26.14 8.31 2.65
C GLY A 136 26.27 9.73 2.10
N SER A 137 26.23 9.93 0.78
CA SER A 137 26.11 11.28 0.18
C SER A 137 24.65 11.72 0.07
N SER A 138 24.41 12.85 -0.61
CA SER A 138 23.08 13.34 -1.00
C SER A 138 22.55 12.75 -2.30
N GLU A 139 23.21 11.74 -2.86
CA GLU A 139 22.85 11.12 -4.13
C GLU A 139 22.29 9.71 -3.94
N LEU A 140 21.18 9.42 -4.61
CA LEU A 140 20.64 8.07 -4.81
C LEU A 140 20.98 7.60 -6.22
N ALA A 141 21.65 6.45 -6.31
CA ALA A 141 22.00 5.81 -7.57
C ALA A 141 20.93 4.79 -7.95
N PHE A 142 20.36 4.95 -9.14
CA PHE A 142 19.46 3.98 -9.75
C PHE A 142 20.28 3.03 -10.61
N ARG A 143 20.15 1.74 -10.36
CA ARG A 143 20.94 0.69 -10.98
C ARG A 143 20.07 -0.37 -11.61
N ASN A 144 20.58 -0.94 -12.71
CA ASN A 144 19.92 -2.04 -13.38
C ASN A 144 19.97 -3.31 -12.49
N PRO A 145 18.84 -3.97 -12.22
CA PRO A 145 18.82 -5.17 -11.37
C PRO A 145 19.53 -6.39 -11.97
N GLU A 146 19.72 -6.46 -13.30
CA GLU A 146 20.34 -7.60 -13.98
C GLU A 146 21.88 -7.58 -13.93
N ASP A 147 22.49 -6.39 -14.00
CA ASP A 147 23.95 -6.25 -14.11
C ASP A 147 24.56 -5.19 -13.17
N PHE A 148 23.74 -4.54 -12.35
CA PHE A 148 24.10 -3.51 -11.37
C PHE A 148 24.69 -2.23 -11.98
N THR A 149 24.61 -2.06 -13.31
CA THR A 149 25.11 -0.86 -13.99
C THR A 149 24.34 0.38 -13.57
N LEU A 150 25.05 1.51 -13.45
CA LEU A 150 24.45 2.80 -13.12
C LEU A 150 23.56 3.27 -14.28
N VAL A 151 22.29 3.54 -13.97
CA VAL A 151 21.29 4.07 -14.91
C VAL A 151 21.19 5.58 -14.77
N SER A 152 20.99 6.07 -13.54
CA SER A 152 20.87 7.50 -13.26
C SER A 152 21.23 7.82 -11.81
N ILE A 153 21.44 9.11 -11.54
CA ILE A 153 21.66 9.65 -10.21
C ILE A 153 20.54 10.65 -9.92
N LEU A 154 19.94 10.54 -8.73
CA LEU A 154 18.98 11.49 -8.19
C LEU A 154 19.62 12.20 -7.00
N ARG A 155 19.61 13.53 -6.99
CA ARG A 155 20.08 14.31 -5.83
C ARG A 155 18.92 14.57 -4.90
N VAL A 156 19.11 14.28 -3.62
CA VAL A 156 18.13 14.45 -2.56
C VAL A 156 18.27 15.83 -1.94
N THR A 157 17.16 16.55 -1.84
CA THR A 157 17.11 17.88 -1.23
C THR A 157 15.91 18.05 -0.32
N ASP A 158 16.10 18.74 0.80
CA ASP A 158 15.03 19.31 1.62
C ASP A 158 15.08 20.84 1.48
N GLN A 159 14.01 21.41 0.93
CA GLN A 159 13.91 22.85 0.67
C GLN A 159 15.11 23.40 -0.11
N GLY A 160 15.58 22.64 -1.10
CA GLY A 160 16.71 23.01 -1.96
C GLY A 160 18.09 22.87 -1.33
N ASN A 161 18.20 22.40 -0.07
CA ASN A 161 19.46 22.04 0.55
C ASN A 161 19.70 20.54 0.40
N GLU A 162 20.91 20.15 0.05
CA GLU A 162 21.27 18.74 -0.05
C GLU A 162 21.20 18.04 1.31
N VAL A 163 20.53 16.88 1.33
CA VAL A 163 20.47 16.02 2.53
C VAL A 163 21.53 14.94 2.39
N ASN A 164 22.55 14.98 3.23
CA ASN A 164 23.64 13.99 3.22
C ASN A 164 23.39 12.87 4.24
N LEU A 165 24.28 11.89 4.30
CA LEU A 165 24.25 10.77 5.23
C LEU A 165 23.03 9.85 5.05
N LEU A 166 22.52 9.78 3.82
CA LEU A 166 21.50 8.80 3.44
C LEU A 166 22.06 7.39 3.65
N ASN A 167 21.38 6.62 4.48
CA ASN A 167 21.80 5.30 4.89
C ASN A 167 20.82 4.25 4.38
N GLU A 168 20.31 3.37 5.24
CA GLU A 168 19.35 2.34 4.88
C GLU A 168 18.11 2.94 4.18
N LEU A 169 17.59 2.20 3.19
CA LEU A 169 16.54 2.64 2.29
C LEU A 169 15.38 1.64 2.27
N GLU A 170 14.17 2.14 2.08
CA GLU A 170 13.00 1.32 1.76
C GLU A 170 12.17 1.93 0.63
N CYS A 171 11.76 1.12 -0.34
CA CYS A 171 11.09 1.57 -1.57
C CYS A 171 9.59 1.25 -1.53
N VAL A 172 8.73 2.27 -1.41
CA VAL A 172 7.27 2.08 -1.41
C VAL A 172 6.61 2.99 -2.45
N GLY A 173 6.15 2.39 -3.55
CA GLY A 173 5.49 3.11 -4.65
C GLY A 173 6.41 4.17 -5.27
N GLN A 174 6.06 5.46 -5.08
CA GLN A 174 6.84 6.61 -5.59
C GLN A 174 7.81 7.19 -4.56
N THR A 175 7.85 6.63 -3.37
CA THR A 175 8.62 7.13 -2.24
C THR A 175 9.81 6.22 -1.96
N VAL A 176 10.96 6.83 -1.72
CA VAL A 176 12.10 6.17 -1.08
C VAL A 176 12.18 6.70 0.34
N TYR A 177 11.97 5.84 1.32
CA TYR A 177 12.27 6.14 2.71
C TYR A 177 13.75 5.95 2.94
N ALA A 178 14.37 6.84 3.72
CA ALA A 178 15.78 6.73 4.04
C ALA A 178 16.04 7.09 5.50
N ASN A 179 16.82 6.26 6.19
CA ASN A 179 17.47 6.69 7.41
C ASN A 179 18.52 7.76 7.10
N VAL A 180 18.65 8.75 7.99
CA VAL A 180 19.76 9.72 7.95
C VAL A 180 20.72 9.40 9.09
N TRP A 181 21.91 8.91 8.76
CA TRP A 181 22.87 8.40 9.75
C TRP A 181 23.29 9.48 10.75
N GLY A 182 23.27 9.12 12.03
CA GLY A 182 23.57 10.04 13.14
C GLY A 182 22.40 10.95 13.53
N SER A 183 21.20 10.69 13.01
CA SER A 183 19.95 11.30 13.43
C SER A 183 18.91 10.25 13.79
N ASP A 184 17.87 10.65 14.52
CA ASP A 184 16.71 9.81 14.83
C ASP A 184 15.55 10.07 13.85
N SER A 185 15.87 10.41 12.60
CA SER A 185 14.89 10.76 11.57
C SER A 185 14.92 9.81 10.38
N ILE A 186 13.73 9.57 9.83
CA ILE A 186 13.53 8.92 8.53
C ILE A 186 12.94 9.98 7.59
N ILE A 187 13.42 10.06 6.36
CA ILE A 187 12.88 11.01 5.37
C ILE A 187 12.16 10.25 4.25
N ALA A 188 11.05 10.81 3.77
CA ALA A 188 10.32 10.32 2.62
C ALA A 188 10.68 11.15 1.38
N ILE A 189 11.35 10.53 0.42
CA ILE A 189 11.92 11.18 -0.76
C ILE A 189 11.05 10.83 -1.98
N ASP A 190 10.57 11.84 -2.71
CA ASP A 190 9.92 11.61 -4.01
C ASP A 190 10.97 11.13 -5.02
N LYS A 191 10.82 9.91 -5.54
CA LYS A 191 11.83 9.30 -6.42
C LYS A 191 11.93 9.94 -7.81
N SER A 192 11.00 10.81 -8.18
CA SER A 192 10.99 11.53 -9.45
C SER A 192 11.67 12.90 -9.37
N THR A 193 11.62 13.55 -8.20
CA THR A 193 12.18 14.91 -8.00
C THR A 193 13.42 14.93 -7.11
N GLY A 194 13.55 13.97 -6.18
CA GLY A 194 14.55 13.98 -5.12
C GLY A 194 14.18 14.92 -3.96
N GLU A 195 12.98 15.49 -3.95
CA GLU A 195 12.52 16.38 -2.89
C GLU A 195 12.04 15.56 -1.68
N VAL A 196 12.46 15.96 -0.48
CA VAL A 196 11.94 15.43 0.77
C VAL A 196 10.56 16.02 1.02
N GLY A 197 9.53 15.17 1.01
CA GLY A 197 8.15 15.58 1.26
C GLY A 197 7.75 15.50 2.74
N LEU A 198 8.35 14.57 3.48
CA LEU A 198 8.03 14.29 4.87
C LEU A 198 9.30 13.89 5.63
N THR A 199 9.42 14.37 6.86
CA THR A 199 10.40 13.90 7.83
C THR A 199 9.67 13.24 9.00
N ILE A 200 10.01 12.00 9.30
CA ILE A 200 9.45 11.21 10.39
C ILE A 200 10.43 11.25 11.57
N ASP A 201 9.94 11.67 12.74
CA ASP A 201 10.71 11.67 13.99
C ASP A 201 10.52 10.34 14.73
N ALA A 202 11.62 9.61 14.94
CA ALA A 202 11.68 8.33 15.64
C ALA A 202 12.48 8.40 16.95
N SER A 203 12.80 9.61 17.44
CA SER A 203 13.59 9.83 18.66
C SER A 203 13.04 9.12 19.89
N MET A 204 11.72 8.97 20.00
CA MET A 204 11.06 8.29 21.12
C MET A 204 11.48 6.82 21.32
N PHE A 205 12.00 6.14 20.29
CA PHE A 205 12.51 4.77 20.40
C PHE A 205 14.00 4.75 20.72
N ALA A 206 14.78 5.64 20.11
CA ALA A 206 16.22 5.72 20.30
C ALA A 206 16.61 5.98 21.77
N GLU A 207 15.81 6.75 22.52
CA GLU A 207 16.06 7.08 23.93
C GLU A 207 16.20 5.86 24.85
N ASN A 208 15.54 4.74 24.52
CA ASN A 208 15.48 3.55 25.37
C ASN A 208 16.41 2.41 24.93
N GLU A 209 17.09 2.57 23.80
CA GLU A 209 17.84 1.49 23.14
C GLU A 209 19.38 1.65 23.24
N SER A 210 19.91 2.79 23.73
CA SER A 210 21.35 3.10 23.60
C SER A 210 22.05 3.79 24.79
N ASP A 211 23.14 3.16 25.24
CA ASP A 211 24.29 3.78 25.94
C ASP A 211 25.53 3.92 24.99
N GLY A 212 25.44 3.49 23.72
CA GLY A 212 26.57 3.33 22.79
C GLY A 212 26.53 4.28 21.59
N TYR A 213 27.67 4.91 21.25
CA TYR A 213 27.76 5.94 20.19
C TYR A 213 27.26 5.50 18.80
N ASN A 214 27.37 4.21 18.47
CA ASN A 214 26.96 3.67 17.16
C ASN A 214 25.62 2.93 17.19
N ASN A 215 24.90 2.90 18.31
CA ASN A 215 23.61 2.23 18.43
C ASN A 215 22.49 3.17 17.94
N VAL A 216 22.54 3.49 16.65
CA VAL A 216 21.67 4.48 16.01
C VAL A 216 20.53 3.82 15.25
N LEU A 217 19.45 4.56 15.04
CA LEU A 217 18.36 4.20 14.14
C LEU A 217 18.91 3.83 12.75
N ASN A 218 18.59 2.63 12.27
CA ASN A 218 18.97 2.12 10.95
C ASN A 218 18.23 0.80 10.65
N GLY A 219 17.50 0.74 9.54
CA GLY A 219 16.67 -0.40 9.16
C GLY A 219 15.19 0.00 9.07
N ILE A 220 14.62 -0.11 7.88
CA ILE A 220 13.23 0.24 7.56
C ILE A 220 12.69 -0.87 6.66
N ALA A 221 11.59 -1.51 7.03
CA ALA A 221 10.97 -2.51 6.17
C ALA A 221 9.46 -2.32 6.11
N TYR A 222 8.89 -2.30 4.92
CA TYR A 222 7.48 -2.07 4.68
C TYR A 222 6.67 -3.37 4.83
N VAL A 223 5.66 -3.33 5.69
CA VAL A 223 4.73 -4.43 5.94
C VAL A 223 3.43 -4.15 5.19
N SER A 224 3.39 -4.61 3.94
CA SER A 224 2.33 -4.27 2.97
C SER A 224 0.91 -4.62 3.44
N GLU A 225 0.74 -5.68 4.22
CA GLU A 225 -0.57 -6.13 4.71
C GLU A 225 -1.18 -5.17 5.73
N GLN A 226 -0.36 -4.34 6.36
CA GLN A 226 -0.76 -3.41 7.42
C GLN A 226 -0.55 -1.94 7.04
N ASP A 227 0.02 -1.68 5.85
CA ASP A 227 0.48 -0.35 5.43
C ASP A 227 1.33 0.33 6.52
N ALA A 228 2.25 -0.45 7.09
CA ALA A 228 3.06 -0.08 8.24
C ALA A 228 4.53 -0.34 7.97
N PHE A 229 5.40 0.16 8.84
CA PHE A 229 6.84 0.01 8.73
C PHE A 229 7.38 -0.66 9.98
N LEU A 230 8.22 -1.66 9.81
CA LEU A 230 9.08 -2.17 10.86
C LEU A 230 10.36 -1.34 10.87
N ILE A 231 10.68 -0.72 12.00
CA ILE A 231 11.90 0.07 12.18
C ILE A 231 12.74 -0.49 13.33
N THR A 232 14.05 -0.35 13.23
CA THR A 232 15.00 -0.73 14.29
C THR A 232 16.29 0.06 14.19
N GLY A 233 17.33 -0.39 14.88
CA GLY A 233 18.64 0.23 14.83
C GLY A 233 19.75 -0.75 15.14
N LYS A 234 20.97 -0.24 14.98
CA LYS A 234 22.19 -1.00 15.21
C LYS A 234 22.27 -1.36 16.68
N ASN A 235 22.37 -2.66 16.97
CA ASN A 235 22.41 -3.22 18.33
C ASN A 235 21.18 -2.85 19.20
N TRP A 236 20.06 -2.47 18.59
CA TRP A 236 18.82 -2.28 19.35
C TRP A 236 18.32 -3.62 19.87
N THR A 237 17.69 -3.61 21.04
CA THR A 237 17.04 -4.75 21.66
C THR A 237 15.59 -4.93 21.19
N SER A 238 15.07 -3.95 20.45
CA SER A 238 13.70 -3.94 19.94
C SER A 238 13.61 -3.57 18.44
N MET A 239 12.59 -4.15 17.79
CA MET A 239 12.02 -3.66 16.52
C MET A 239 10.63 -3.11 16.79
N HIS A 240 10.23 -2.06 16.09
CA HIS A 240 8.94 -1.40 16.28
C HIS A 240 8.16 -1.38 14.99
N LEU A 241 6.93 -1.92 15.02
CA LEU A 241 5.97 -1.75 13.94
C LEU A 241 5.25 -0.43 14.14
N VAL A 242 5.31 0.45 13.14
CA VAL A 242 4.90 1.85 13.25
C VAL A 242 4.12 2.30 12.01
N LEU A 243 3.28 3.32 12.18
CA LEU A 243 2.69 4.07 11.07
C LEU A 243 3.37 5.43 10.97
N PHE A 244 3.67 5.88 9.75
CA PHE A 244 4.17 7.22 9.49
C PHE A 244 2.99 8.16 9.28
N GLY A 245 2.78 9.11 10.20
CA GLY A 245 1.75 10.13 10.07
C GLY A 245 0.75 10.18 11.23
N ASP A 246 0.11 11.34 11.32
CA ASP A 246 -0.80 11.71 12.38
C ASP A 246 -2.14 10.97 12.24
N THR A 247 -2.73 10.59 13.38
CA THR A 247 -4.07 9.97 13.51
C THR A 247 -5.24 10.87 13.09
N GLN A 248 -4.99 11.89 12.26
CA GLN A 248 -5.96 12.91 11.84
C GLN A 248 -6.41 12.78 10.38
N ASP A 249 -5.79 11.92 9.56
CA ASP A 249 -6.20 11.70 8.17
C ASP A 249 -6.48 10.22 7.84
N ILE A 250 -6.99 9.46 8.82
CA ILE A 250 -7.99 8.44 8.48
C ILE A 250 -9.23 9.23 8.04
N GLN A 251 -9.22 9.71 6.80
CA GLN A 251 -10.47 9.76 6.06
C GLN A 251 -11.01 8.35 6.17
N GLU A 252 -12.07 8.19 6.97
CA GLU A 252 -12.88 6.99 6.98
C GLU A 252 -13.00 6.56 5.51
N GLU A 253 -12.31 5.49 5.13
CA GLU A 253 -12.65 4.81 3.89
C GLU A 253 -14.13 4.47 4.07
N GLU A 254 -14.97 5.26 3.41
CA GLU A 254 -16.42 5.10 3.43
C GLU A 254 -16.68 3.60 3.23
N PRO A 255 -17.22 2.91 4.24
CA PRO A 255 -17.17 1.45 4.28
C PRO A 255 -17.86 0.90 3.04
N LEU A 256 -17.48 -0.30 2.61
CA LEU A 256 -18.11 -1.04 1.49
C LEU A 256 -19.66 -1.00 1.51
N GLU A 257 -20.26 -0.74 2.68
CA GLU A 257 -21.67 -0.39 2.87
C GLU A 257 -22.13 0.81 2.02
N SER A 258 -21.37 1.90 1.86
CA SER A 258 -21.79 3.10 1.11
C SER A 258 -21.91 2.82 -0.38
N LEU A 259 -20.98 2.03 -0.96
CA LEU A 259 -21.05 1.59 -2.35
C LEU A 259 -22.20 0.60 -2.55
N ALA A 260 -22.37 -0.36 -1.63
CA ALA A 260 -23.51 -1.27 -1.65
C ALA A 260 -24.85 -0.52 -1.55
N ILE A 261 -24.96 0.47 -0.66
CA ILE A 261 -26.14 1.32 -0.49
C ILE A 261 -26.37 2.21 -1.72
N SER A 262 -25.32 2.71 -2.35
CA SER A 262 -25.40 3.51 -3.59
C SER A 262 -25.90 2.66 -4.76
N ILE A 263 -25.34 1.46 -4.94
CA ILE A 263 -25.82 0.47 -5.92
C ILE A 263 -27.27 0.10 -5.63
N LEU A 264 -27.61 -0.19 -4.36
CA LEU A 264 -28.98 -0.53 -3.96
C LEU A 264 -29.96 0.62 -4.24
N LYS A 265 -29.60 1.87 -3.92
CA LYS A 265 -30.40 3.07 -4.20
C LYS A 265 -30.58 3.29 -5.71
N SER A 266 -29.60 2.94 -6.54
CA SER A 266 -29.66 3.05 -7.99
C SER A 266 -30.58 1.97 -8.62
N ILE A 267 -30.57 0.76 -8.06
CA ILE A 267 -31.35 -0.39 -8.60
C ILE A 267 -32.79 -0.42 -8.06
N TRP A 268 -33.03 0.07 -6.84
CA TRP A 268 -34.34 0.03 -6.17
C TRP A 268 -35.50 0.66 -6.96
N PRO A 269 -35.34 1.83 -7.63
CA PRO A 269 -36.38 2.41 -8.46
C PRO A 269 -36.76 1.50 -9.65
N VAL A 270 -35.78 0.82 -10.24
CA VAL A 270 -35.98 -0.10 -11.38
C VAL A 270 -36.77 -1.34 -10.93
N LEU A 271 -36.43 -1.89 -9.76
CA LEU A 271 -37.17 -3.00 -9.15
C LEU A 271 -38.61 -2.61 -8.79
N LEU A 272 -38.82 -1.41 -8.24
CA LEU A 272 -40.17 -0.89 -7.94
C LEU A 272 -41.02 -0.75 -9.21
N ILE A 273 -40.44 -0.23 -10.30
CA ILE A 273 -41.12 -0.13 -11.59
C ILE A 273 -41.46 -1.53 -12.12
N ALA A 274 -40.54 -2.49 -12.05
CA ALA A 274 -40.79 -3.86 -12.48
C ALA A 274 -41.92 -4.53 -11.69
N VAL A 275 -41.93 -4.39 -10.36
CA VAL A 275 -43.01 -4.90 -9.49
C VAL A 275 -44.35 -4.24 -9.82
N LEU A 276 -44.37 -2.92 -10.04
CA LEU A 276 -45.58 -2.19 -10.43
C LEU A 276 -46.12 -2.67 -11.77
N VAL A 277 -45.26 -2.91 -12.76
CA VAL A 277 -45.65 -3.43 -14.09
C VAL A 277 -46.25 -4.83 -13.97
N VAL A 278 -45.64 -5.72 -13.17
CA VAL A 278 -46.17 -7.07 -12.91
C VAL A 278 -47.53 -7.00 -12.21
N PHE A 279 -47.67 -6.14 -11.20
CA PHE A 279 -48.91 -5.93 -10.47
C PHE A 279 -50.04 -5.37 -11.36
N LEU A 280 -49.75 -4.37 -12.18
CA LEU A 280 -50.74 -3.81 -13.11
C LEU A 280 -51.15 -4.83 -14.19
N SER A 281 -50.21 -5.67 -14.63
CA SER A 281 -50.48 -6.76 -15.60
C SER A 281 -51.35 -7.85 -15.00
N SER A 282 -51.11 -8.25 -13.75
CA SER A 282 -51.93 -9.25 -13.05
C SER A 282 -53.34 -8.73 -12.74
N MET A 283 -53.50 -7.45 -12.42
CA MET A 283 -54.82 -6.82 -12.27
C MET A 283 -55.62 -6.84 -13.57
N ARG A 284 -54.99 -6.60 -14.73
CA ARG A 284 -55.65 -6.69 -16.03
C ARG A 284 -56.11 -8.12 -16.33
N PHE A 285 -55.27 -9.11 -16.01
CA PHE A 285 -55.61 -10.52 -16.17
C PHE A 285 -56.79 -10.92 -15.28
N LEU A 286 -56.80 -10.50 -14.01
CA LEU A 286 -57.90 -10.76 -13.09
C LEU A 286 -59.22 -10.10 -13.54
N SER A 287 -59.14 -8.88 -14.07
CA SER A 287 -60.28 -8.17 -14.66
C SER A 287 -60.86 -8.94 -15.86
N ALA A 288 -59.99 -9.45 -16.76
CA ALA A 288 -60.41 -10.26 -17.90
C ALA A 288 -61.10 -11.57 -17.47
N ILE A 289 -60.57 -12.25 -16.44
CA ILE A 289 -61.20 -13.44 -15.84
C ILE A 289 -62.58 -13.10 -15.28
N MET A 290 -62.69 -12.00 -14.54
CA MET A 290 -63.95 -11.58 -13.93
C MET A 290 -65.01 -11.24 -14.99
N GLN A 291 -64.62 -10.53 -16.07
CA GLN A 291 -65.51 -10.25 -17.20
C GLN A 291 -65.97 -11.53 -17.91
N PHE A 292 -65.07 -12.50 -18.09
CA PHE A 292 -65.42 -13.80 -18.68
C PHE A 292 -66.41 -14.58 -17.81
N LEU A 293 -66.22 -14.60 -16.49
CA LEU A 293 -67.16 -15.23 -15.55
C LEU A 293 -68.53 -14.55 -15.55
N ILE A 294 -68.57 -13.22 -15.58
CA ILE A 294 -69.83 -12.46 -15.68
C ILE A 294 -70.57 -12.83 -16.97
N LEU A 295 -69.88 -12.88 -18.12
CA LEU A 295 -70.47 -13.29 -19.40
C LEU A 295 -71.04 -14.71 -19.35
N MET A 296 -70.36 -15.65 -18.70
CA MET A 296 -70.88 -17.02 -18.51
C MET A 296 -72.15 -17.05 -17.66
N VAL A 297 -72.22 -16.26 -16.58
CA VAL A 297 -73.42 -16.19 -15.73
C VAL A 297 -74.60 -15.58 -16.48
N VAL A 298 -74.37 -14.48 -17.21
CA VAL A 298 -75.41 -13.81 -18.00
C VAL A 298 -75.96 -14.74 -19.09
N LYS A 299 -75.08 -15.45 -19.83
CA LYS A 299 -75.51 -16.41 -20.86
C LYS A 299 -76.35 -17.55 -20.28
N ARG A 300 -76.01 -18.01 -19.07
CA ARG A 300 -76.76 -19.08 -18.39
C ARG A 300 -78.15 -18.63 -17.93
N GLN A 301 -78.35 -17.34 -17.62
CA GLN A 301 -79.66 -16.80 -17.25
C GLN A 301 -80.58 -16.60 -18.47
N THR A 302 -80.04 -16.30 -19.65
CA THR A 302 -80.84 -16.17 -20.88
C THR A 302 -81.35 -17.50 -21.46
N GLU A 303 -80.89 -18.63 -20.94
CA GLU A 303 -81.32 -19.98 -21.37
C GLU A 303 -82.45 -20.57 -20.51
N GLN A 304 -83.01 -19.81 -19.54
CA GLN A 304 -84.21 -20.25 -18.83
C GLN A 304 -85.45 -20.25 -19.76
N PRO A 305 -86.15 -21.38 -19.92
CA PRO A 305 -87.26 -21.49 -20.87
C PRO A 305 -88.48 -20.67 -20.42
N PRO A 306 -89.28 -20.14 -21.36
CA PRO A 306 -90.40 -19.27 -21.04
C PRO A 306 -91.53 -20.02 -20.32
N MET A 307 -92.20 -19.32 -19.40
CA MET A 307 -93.41 -19.77 -18.72
C MET A 307 -94.52 -20.12 -19.74
N PRO A 308 -95.33 -21.17 -19.54
CA PRO A 308 -96.39 -21.53 -20.48
C PRO A 308 -97.52 -20.49 -20.47
N SER A 309 -97.92 -20.03 -21.65
CA SER A 309 -99.01 -19.08 -21.88
C SER A 309 -100.39 -19.74 -21.88
N GLU A 310 -101.36 -19.12 -21.20
CA GLU A 310 -102.79 -19.40 -21.34
C GLU A 310 -103.29 -18.97 -22.73
N GLU A 311 -103.81 -19.91 -23.52
CA GLU A 311 -104.49 -19.61 -24.77
C GLU A 311 -105.98 -19.99 -24.69
N LYS A 312 -106.81 -18.96 -24.95
CA LYS A 312 -108.26 -19.02 -25.16
C LYS A 312 -108.60 -19.94 -26.33
N GLN A 313 -109.55 -20.85 -26.13
CA GLN A 313 -110.33 -21.46 -27.21
C GLN A 313 -111.67 -20.71 -27.34
N GLU A 314 -111.84 -19.99 -28.46
CA GLU A 314 -113.12 -19.49 -28.93
C GLU A 314 -113.26 -19.86 -30.42
N ALA A 315 -114.14 -20.83 -30.71
CA ALA A 315 -114.83 -21.06 -32.00
C ALA A 315 -115.68 -22.34 -31.83
N GLY A 316 -117.01 -22.24 -31.74
CA GLY A 316 -117.92 -22.52 -32.88
C GLY A 316 -118.49 -23.95 -32.72
N GLU A 317 -119.70 -24.33 -33.11
CA GLU A 317 -120.76 -23.73 -33.89
C GLU A 317 -122.00 -24.67 -33.81
N ARG A 318 -123.19 -24.08 -33.92
CA ARG A 318 -124.40 -24.58 -34.62
C ARG A 318 -125.31 -25.69 -34.05
N GLN A 319 -126.60 -25.34 -34.21
CA GLN A 319 -127.86 -26.09 -34.30
C GLN A 319 -128.60 -26.44 -33.00
#